data_AF-V3ZVJ9-F1
#
_entry.id   AF-V3ZVJ9-F1
#
_cell.length_a   1.000
_cell.length_b   1.000
_cell.length_c   1.000
_cell.angle_alpha   90.00
_cell.angle_beta   90.00
_cell.angle_gamma   90.00
#
_symmetry.space_group_name_H-M   'P 1'
#
loop_
_entity.id
_entity.type
_entity.pdbx_description
1 polymer ?
#
loop_
_entity_poly.entity_id
_entity_poly.type
_entity_poly.pdbx_seq_one_letter_code
_entity_poly.pdbx_strand_id
1 'polypeptide(L)'
;MLMCICGSSGSGKTHLTFNMLTTPNLLDFDSLYIYTTTPEQSYYQFLKALEYLPKKDVQDIFQYYEENEEEVEIKDIIENFIKSKNPSFNPTDIKVFLTKNVNDLDLSNIDSNRKNLILFDDCVAQRNQTVLQEFFTKGRHHNCHCIYQSQSFYGMDSMFIRKNANCFLLFELNDKDLSQIIQSINHGMDRDTFKKRSESQDTKQEVDLYITKVIEQEEVDDYAEDYPIIQEIDEFDDMVASGQGITFLSDNNKELLNRLEIILAAMKEGHRSDRQYNEVNGILKRLLEKKIITKKDYINVIKNVQ
;
A
#
# COMPACT_ATOMS: atom_id res chain seq x y z
N MET A 1 -8.20 -1.74 -0.56
CA MET A 1 -7.36 -0.54 -0.82
C MET A 1 -7.39 -0.27 -2.33
N LEU A 2 -7.55 0.98 -2.79
CA LEU A 2 -7.44 1.36 -4.20
C LEU A 2 -6.46 2.54 -4.33
N MET A 3 -5.24 2.26 -4.73
CA MET A 3 -4.14 3.22 -4.78
C MET A 3 -3.81 3.62 -6.22
N CYS A 4 -3.48 4.89 -6.43
CA CYS A 4 -2.93 5.40 -7.68
C CYS A 4 -1.52 5.94 -7.43
N ILE A 5 -0.55 5.50 -8.23
CA ILE A 5 0.83 5.97 -8.20
C ILE A 5 1.12 6.68 -9.51
N CYS A 6 1.38 7.98 -9.48
CA CYS A 6 1.54 8.78 -10.69
C CYS A 6 2.84 9.57 -10.71
N GLY A 7 3.53 9.58 -11.84
CA GLY A 7 4.85 10.20 -11.97
C GLY A 7 5.45 10.03 -13.35
N SER A 8 6.31 10.95 -13.77
CA SER A 8 7.00 10.88 -15.06
C SER A 8 7.75 9.55 -15.29
N SER A 9 8.06 9.20 -16.55
CA SER A 9 8.90 8.03 -16.82
C SER A 9 10.23 8.11 -16.06
N GLY A 10 10.71 6.98 -15.53
CA GLY A 10 11.94 6.93 -14.73
C GLY A 10 11.84 7.51 -13.31
N SER A 11 10.68 7.98 -12.86
CA SER A 11 10.52 8.61 -11.53
C SER A 11 10.61 7.65 -10.33
N GLY A 12 10.84 6.34 -10.54
CA GLY A 12 10.93 5.35 -9.46
C GLY A 12 9.61 4.71 -9.02
N LYS A 13 8.49 4.88 -9.75
CA LYS A 13 7.19 4.26 -9.43
C LYS A 13 7.27 2.74 -9.21
N THR A 14 7.87 2.03 -10.16
CA THR A 14 8.02 0.57 -10.13
C THR A 14 8.91 0.13 -8.99
N HIS A 15 10.01 0.85 -8.75
CA HIS A 15 10.90 0.62 -7.61
C HIS A 15 10.18 0.77 -6.27
N LEU A 16 9.46 1.88 -6.07
CA LEU A 16 8.64 2.09 -4.87
C LEU A 16 7.61 0.96 -4.69
N THR A 17 6.94 0.57 -5.78
CA THR A 17 5.92 -0.48 -5.73
C THR A 17 6.54 -1.84 -5.39
N PHE A 18 7.70 -2.16 -5.96
CA PHE A 18 8.46 -3.35 -5.61
C PHE A 18 8.77 -3.38 -4.11
N ASN A 19 9.37 -2.30 -3.58
CA ASN A 19 9.67 -2.18 -2.16
C ASN A 19 8.41 -2.31 -1.30
N MET A 20 7.28 -1.72 -1.70
CA MET A 20 6.02 -1.88 -0.97
C MET A 20 5.51 -3.32 -0.94
N LEU A 21 5.72 -4.08 -2.02
CA LEU A 21 5.29 -5.47 -2.14
C LEU A 21 6.21 -6.43 -1.38
N THR A 22 7.50 -6.12 -1.28
CA THR A 22 8.55 -6.98 -0.68
C THR A 22 8.99 -6.55 0.71
N THR A 23 8.55 -5.40 1.23
CA THR A 23 8.73 -5.06 2.64
C THR A 23 7.78 -5.91 3.48
N PRO A 24 8.28 -6.66 4.48
CA PRO A 24 7.44 -7.40 5.43
C PRO A 24 6.41 -6.48 6.10
N ASN A 25 5.24 -7.03 6.45
CA ASN A 25 4.15 -6.35 7.18
C ASN A 25 3.52 -5.11 6.52
N LEU A 26 4.11 -4.55 5.45
CA LEU A 26 3.63 -3.32 4.83
C LEU A 26 2.36 -3.52 4.00
N LEU A 27 2.34 -4.53 3.13
CA LEU A 27 1.17 -4.91 2.33
C LEU A 27 0.86 -6.39 2.51
N ASP A 28 -0.23 -6.70 3.18
CA ASP A 28 -0.69 -8.07 3.36
C ASP A 28 -1.56 -8.52 2.17
N PHE A 29 -1.15 -9.60 1.49
CA PHE A 29 -1.86 -10.20 0.36
C PHE A 29 -1.50 -11.68 0.21
N ASP A 30 -2.47 -12.49 -0.21
CA ASP A 30 -2.27 -13.91 -0.51
C ASP A 30 -2.09 -14.13 -2.01
N SER A 31 -2.67 -13.27 -2.85
CA SER A 31 -2.57 -13.36 -4.31
C SER A 31 -2.15 -12.02 -4.89
N LEU A 32 -1.08 -12.00 -5.68
CA LEU A 32 -0.61 -10.84 -6.42
C LEU A 32 -0.86 -11.05 -7.91
N TYR A 33 -1.68 -10.21 -8.51
CA TYR A 33 -1.95 -10.19 -9.96
C TYR A 33 -1.27 -8.97 -10.56
N ILE A 34 -0.37 -9.17 -11.51
CA ILE A 34 0.41 -8.12 -12.15
C ILE A 34 0.02 -8.09 -13.63
N TYR A 35 -0.58 -6.97 -14.04
CA TYR A 35 -0.73 -6.63 -15.43
C TYR A 35 0.28 -5.56 -15.80
N THR A 36 1.19 -5.89 -16.72
CA THR A 36 2.21 -4.98 -17.25
C THR A 36 2.41 -5.27 -18.74
N THR A 37 2.78 -4.25 -19.50
CA THR A 37 3.16 -4.42 -20.92
C THR A 37 4.59 -4.92 -21.09
N THR A 38 5.38 -4.94 -20.02
CA THR A 38 6.81 -5.30 -20.01
C THR A 38 7.11 -6.34 -18.91
N PRO A 39 6.54 -7.56 -18.99
CA PRO A 39 6.75 -8.60 -17.99
C PRO A 39 8.21 -9.06 -17.85
N GLU A 40 9.06 -8.72 -18.82
CA GLU A 40 10.48 -9.06 -18.85
C GLU A 40 11.33 -8.18 -17.92
N GLN A 41 10.82 -7.05 -17.41
CA GLN A 41 11.56 -6.20 -16.45
C GLN A 41 11.94 -6.98 -15.18
N SER A 42 13.16 -6.75 -14.68
CA SER A 42 13.73 -7.44 -13.52
C SER A 42 12.77 -7.46 -12.32
N TYR A 43 12.21 -6.31 -11.95
CA TYR A 43 11.22 -6.18 -10.86
C TYR A 43 10.13 -7.26 -10.87
N TYR A 44 9.52 -7.53 -12.03
CA TYR A 44 8.44 -8.51 -12.13
C TYR A 44 8.93 -9.96 -12.10
N GLN A 45 10.15 -10.20 -12.60
CA GLN A 45 10.81 -11.50 -12.49
C GLN A 45 11.14 -11.82 -11.02
N PHE A 46 11.62 -10.84 -10.24
CA PHE A 46 11.89 -11.02 -8.82
C PHE A 46 10.61 -11.16 -7.99
N LEU A 47 9.54 -10.42 -8.32
CA LEU A 47 8.25 -10.60 -7.63
C LEU A 47 7.68 -12.01 -7.79
N LYS A 48 7.99 -12.74 -8.87
CA LYS A 48 7.62 -14.16 -9.02
C LYS A 48 8.28 -15.06 -7.98
N ALA A 49 9.44 -14.68 -7.47
CA ALA A 49 10.12 -15.45 -6.42
C ALA A 49 9.37 -15.47 -5.09
N LEU A 50 8.38 -14.58 -4.88
CA LEU A 50 7.50 -14.61 -3.70
C LEU A 50 6.72 -15.92 -3.56
N GLU A 51 6.53 -16.68 -4.65
CA GLU A 51 5.93 -18.01 -4.59
C GLU A 51 6.78 -19.04 -3.84
N TYR A 52 8.08 -18.78 -3.65
CA TYR A 52 9.03 -19.73 -3.04
C TYR A 52 9.87 -19.13 -1.92
N LEU A 53 9.92 -17.80 -1.82
CA LEU A 53 10.72 -17.06 -0.85
C LEU A 53 9.87 -16.06 -0.06
N PRO A 54 10.17 -15.86 1.24
CA PRO A 54 9.66 -14.74 2.00
C PRO A 54 9.95 -13.39 1.34
N LYS A 55 9.10 -12.41 1.63
CA LYS A 55 9.23 -11.03 1.14
C LYS A 55 10.63 -10.41 1.34
N LYS A 56 11.19 -10.58 2.54
CA LYS A 56 12.52 -10.08 2.91
C LYS A 56 13.62 -10.71 2.04
N ASP A 57 13.58 -12.02 1.85
CA ASP A 57 14.54 -12.73 1.00
C ASP A 57 14.46 -12.27 -0.47
N VAL A 58 13.25 -11.97 -1.00
CA VAL A 58 13.08 -11.39 -2.35
C VAL A 58 13.65 -9.98 -2.45
N GLN A 59 13.54 -9.18 -1.39
CA GLN A 59 14.15 -7.85 -1.34
C GLN A 59 15.68 -7.94 -1.31
N ASP A 60 16.23 -8.82 -0.48
CA ASP A 60 17.68 -8.98 -0.30
C ASP A 60 18.37 -9.50 -1.57
N ILE A 61 17.77 -10.47 -2.26
CA ILE A 61 18.31 -10.98 -3.53
C ILE A 61 18.19 -9.95 -4.67
N PHE A 62 17.14 -9.12 -4.68
CA PHE A 62 17.01 -8.05 -5.66
C PHE A 62 18.08 -6.97 -5.44
N GLN A 63 18.34 -6.59 -4.19
CA GLN A 63 19.42 -5.67 -3.84
C GLN A 63 20.79 -6.21 -4.27
N TYR A 64 21.06 -7.49 -4.01
CA TYR A 64 22.27 -8.15 -4.50
C TYR A 64 22.38 -8.10 -6.04
N TYR A 65 21.28 -8.33 -6.77
CA TYR A 65 21.27 -8.24 -8.22
C TYR A 65 21.60 -6.84 -8.72
N GLU A 66 20.99 -5.80 -8.16
CA GLU A 66 21.27 -4.40 -8.54
C GLU A 66 22.74 -4.00 -8.29
N GLU A 67 23.38 -4.58 -7.27
CA GLU A 67 24.79 -4.35 -6.96
C GLU A 67 25.76 -5.13 -7.88
N ASN A 68 25.29 -6.19 -8.55
CA ASN A 68 26.11 -7.14 -9.31
C ASN A 68 25.57 -7.36 -10.75
N GLU A 69 24.83 -6.38 -11.29
CA GLU A 69 23.90 -6.49 -12.43
C GLU A 69 24.51 -7.05 -13.73
N GLU A 70 25.84 -6.97 -13.90
CA GLU A 70 26.53 -7.31 -15.15
C GLU A 70 27.00 -8.79 -15.26
N GLU A 71 26.91 -9.61 -14.21
CA GLU A 71 27.63 -10.90 -14.18
C GLU A 71 26.76 -12.17 -14.34
N VAL A 72 25.43 -12.11 -14.15
CA VAL A 72 24.60 -13.33 -14.05
C VAL A 72 23.17 -13.16 -14.58
N GLU A 73 22.62 -14.19 -15.21
CA GLU A 73 21.20 -14.28 -15.59
C GLU A 73 20.27 -14.27 -14.36
N ILE A 74 19.22 -13.44 -14.38
CA ILE A 74 18.25 -13.30 -13.26
C ILE A 74 17.68 -14.65 -12.82
N LYS A 75 17.36 -15.51 -13.79
CA LYS A 75 16.82 -16.85 -13.53
C LYS A 75 17.78 -17.70 -12.70
N ASP A 76 19.06 -17.67 -13.01
CA ASP A 76 20.08 -18.46 -12.30
C ASP A 76 20.29 -17.92 -10.88
N ILE A 77 20.29 -16.59 -10.71
CA ILE A 77 20.34 -15.95 -9.37
C ILE A 77 19.18 -16.45 -8.51
N ILE A 78 17.94 -16.32 -9.00
CA ILE A 78 16.74 -16.70 -8.25
C ILE A 78 16.73 -18.20 -7.95
N GLU A 79 17.00 -19.05 -8.94
CA GLU A 79 16.99 -20.51 -8.74
C GLU A 79 18.05 -20.97 -7.74
N ASN A 80 19.26 -20.41 -7.80
CA ASN A 80 20.34 -20.77 -6.88
C ASN A 80 20.01 -20.31 -5.46
N PHE A 81 19.42 -19.13 -5.30
CA PHE A 81 19.01 -18.63 -4.00
C PHE A 81 17.87 -19.46 -3.41
N ILE A 82 16.86 -19.84 -4.20
CA ILE A 82 15.79 -20.75 -3.77
C ILE A 82 16.38 -22.09 -3.35
N LYS A 83 17.27 -22.69 -4.15
CA LYS A 83 17.96 -23.96 -3.77
C LYS A 83 18.68 -23.84 -2.44
N SER A 84 19.26 -22.68 -2.14
CA SER A 84 20.01 -22.45 -0.90
C SER A 84 19.12 -22.30 0.34
N LYS A 85 17.99 -21.59 0.22
CA LYS A 85 17.09 -21.23 1.35
C LYS A 85 15.91 -22.18 1.50
N ASN A 86 15.42 -22.74 0.41
CA ASN A 86 14.30 -23.65 0.33
C ASN A 86 14.63 -24.82 -0.63
N PRO A 87 15.53 -25.74 -0.24
CA PRO A 87 16.00 -26.82 -1.11
C PRO A 87 14.88 -27.75 -1.61
N SER A 88 13.77 -27.82 -0.87
CA SER A 88 12.59 -28.62 -1.23
C SER A 88 11.66 -27.92 -2.23
N PHE A 89 11.90 -26.65 -2.56
CA PHE A 89 11.03 -25.85 -3.44
C PHE A 89 9.56 -25.82 -3.00
N ASN A 90 9.33 -25.83 -1.68
CA ASN A 90 7.97 -25.77 -1.16
C ASN A 90 7.40 -24.36 -1.41
N PRO A 91 6.22 -24.23 -2.04
CA PRO A 91 5.63 -22.91 -2.26
C PRO A 91 5.29 -22.22 -0.94
N THR A 92 5.32 -20.89 -0.95
CA THR A 92 4.74 -20.06 0.11
C THR A 92 3.22 -19.99 -0.05
N ASP A 93 2.55 -19.32 0.90
CA ASP A 93 1.12 -19.04 0.79
C ASP A 93 0.79 -17.99 -0.28
N ILE A 94 1.80 -17.24 -0.77
CA ILE A 94 1.62 -16.19 -1.77
C ILE A 94 1.61 -16.80 -3.18
N LYS A 95 0.59 -16.45 -3.97
CA LYS A 95 0.50 -16.77 -5.40
C LYS A 95 0.75 -15.54 -6.25
N VAL A 96 1.52 -15.67 -7.33
CA VAL A 96 1.84 -14.53 -8.20
C VAL A 96 1.41 -14.82 -9.63
N PHE A 97 0.50 -14.02 -10.17
CA PHE A 97 0.04 -14.07 -11.55
C PHE A 97 0.64 -12.89 -12.32
N LEU A 98 1.30 -13.14 -13.45
CA LEU A 98 1.90 -12.09 -14.27
C LEU A 98 1.36 -12.26 -15.69
N THR A 99 0.77 -11.21 -16.24
CA THR A 99 0.21 -11.22 -17.60
C THR A 99 0.47 -9.91 -18.33
N LYS A 100 0.63 -10.03 -19.65
CA LYS A 100 0.64 -8.92 -20.61
C LYS A 100 -0.72 -8.69 -21.28
N ASN A 101 -1.70 -9.55 -21.02
CA ASN A 101 -3.03 -9.48 -21.60
C ASN A 101 -4.03 -9.13 -20.50
N VAL A 102 -4.60 -7.93 -20.58
CA VAL A 102 -5.58 -7.46 -19.59
C VAL A 102 -6.80 -8.39 -19.47
N ASN A 103 -7.16 -9.10 -20.54
CA ASN A 103 -8.33 -9.97 -20.53
C ASN A 103 -8.10 -11.27 -19.76
N ASP A 104 -6.86 -11.58 -19.37
CA ASP A 104 -6.56 -12.67 -18.45
C ASP A 104 -6.97 -12.31 -17.01
N LEU A 105 -7.17 -11.01 -16.73
CA LEU A 105 -7.75 -10.53 -15.47
C LEU A 105 -9.27 -10.49 -15.59
N ASP A 106 -9.92 -11.45 -14.95
CA ASP A 106 -11.37 -11.55 -14.87
C ASP A 106 -11.80 -11.58 -13.40
N LEU A 107 -12.57 -10.56 -13.00
CA LEU A 107 -13.04 -10.43 -11.61
C LEU A 107 -13.91 -11.63 -11.18
N SER A 108 -14.63 -12.25 -12.10
CA SER A 108 -15.50 -13.40 -11.81
C SER A 108 -14.73 -14.68 -11.48
N ASN A 109 -13.47 -14.77 -11.91
CA ASN A 109 -12.60 -15.93 -11.68
C ASN A 109 -11.67 -15.75 -10.47
N ILE A 110 -11.74 -14.61 -9.77
CA ILE A 110 -10.92 -14.35 -8.60
C ILE A 110 -11.51 -15.03 -7.35
N ASP A 111 -10.65 -15.72 -6.62
CA ASP A 111 -11.02 -16.34 -5.33
C ASP A 111 -11.20 -15.25 -4.26
N SER A 112 -12.46 -14.93 -3.98
CA SER A 112 -12.84 -13.92 -2.98
C SER A 112 -12.46 -14.28 -1.53
N ASN A 113 -12.10 -15.53 -1.25
CA ASN A 113 -11.65 -15.94 0.09
C ASN A 113 -10.20 -15.55 0.38
N ARG A 114 -9.43 -15.18 -0.66
CA ARG A 114 -8.04 -14.73 -0.56
C ARG A 114 -7.98 -13.22 -0.59
N LYS A 115 -6.96 -12.63 0.04
CA LYS A 115 -6.61 -11.22 -0.11
C LYS A 115 -5.91 -11.02 -1.45
N ASN A 116 -6.63 -10.44 -2.41
CA ASN A 116 -6.14 -10.28 -3.77
C ASN A 116 -5.63 -8.86 -3.99
N LEU A 117 -4.36 -8.70 -4.40
CA LEU A 117 -3.78 -7.42 -4.79
C LEU A 117 -3.52 -7.40 -6.30
N ILE A 118 -4.09 -6.41 -6.99
CA ILE A 118 -4.01 -6.25 -8.43
C ILE A 118 -3.15 -5.03 -8.75
N LEU A 119 -2.01 -5.25 -9.39
CA LEU A 119 -1.11 -4.21 -9.88
C LEU A 119 -1.37 -3.99 -11.38
N PHE A 120 -1.80 -2.79 -11.74
CA PHE A 120 -1.91 -2.33 -13.11
C PHE A 120 -0.76 -1.37 -13.41
N ASP A 121 0.27 -1.86 -14.09
CA ASP A 121 1.44 -1.07 -14.49
C ASP A 121 1.22 -0.37 -15.83
N ASP A 122 1.37 0.95 -15.80
CA ASP A 122 1.27 1.92 -16.90
C ASP A 122 0.33 1.54 -18.06
N CYS A 123 -0.92 1.30 -17.70
CA CYS A 123 -1.93 0.74 -18.58
C CYS A 123 -2.88 1.77 -19.20
N VAL A 124 -2.54 3.06 -19.14
CA VAL A 124 -3.39 4.15 -19.65
C VAL A 124 -3.69 3.99 -21.15
N ALA A 125 -2.72 3.51 -21.91
CA ALA A 125 -2.86 3.30 -23.36
C ALA A 125 -3.67 2.03 -23.72
N GLN A 126 -4.08 1.23 -22.73
CA GLN A 126 -4.78 -0.03 -23.00
C GLN A 126 -6.17 0.24 -23.58
N ARG A 127 -6.50 -0.45 -24.69
CA ARG A 127 -7.78 -0.23 -25.39
C ARG A 127 -8.99 -0.63 -24.54
N ASN A 128 -8.90 -1.79 -23.88
CA ASN A 128 -9.97 -2.29 -23.03
C ASN A 128 -9.75 -1.80 -21.58
N GLN A 129 -10.27 -0.61 -21.27
CA GLN A 129 -10.25 -0.09 -19.90
C GLN A 129 -11.32 -0.72 -19.00
N THR A 130 -12.32 -1.42 -19.58
CA THR A 130 -13.47 -1.97 -18.86
C THR A 130 -13.06 -2.89 -17.72
N VAL A 131 -12.03 -3.72 -17.94
CA VAL A 131 -11.49 -4.63 -16.91
C VAL A 131 -10.98 -3.82 -15.70
N LEU A 132 -10.13 -2.81 -15.94
CA LEU A 132 -9.56 -1.97 -14.88
C LEU A 132 -10.66 -1.20 -14.13
N GLN A 133 -11.63 -0.67 -14.87
CA GLN A 133 -12.79 0.04 -14.31
C GLN A 133 -13.61 -0.88 -13.41
N GLU A 134 -13.84 -2.13 -13.82
CA GLU A 134 -14.57 -3.11 -13.02
C GLU A 134 -13.83 -3.46 -11.72
N PHE A 135 -12.52 -3.65 -11.77
CA PHE A 135 -11.70 -3.84 -10.57
C PHE A 135 -11.78 -2.66 -9.59
N PHE A 136 -11.71 -1.42 -10.09
CA PHE A 136 -11.78 -0.22 -9.24
C PHE A 136 -13.18 0.09 -8.70
N THR A 137 -14.24 -0.41 -9.34
CA THR A 137 -15.62 -0.16 -8.90
C THR A 137 -16.19 -1.30 -8.07
N LYS A 138 -15.97 -2.55 -8.49
CA LYS A 138 -16.59 -3.76 -7.91
C LYS A 138 -15.59 -4.70 -7.24
N GLY A 139 -14.29 -4.51 -7.44
CA GLY A 139 -13.26 -5.42 -6.92
C GLY A 139 -13.31 -5.61 -5.40
N ARG A 140 -13.70 -4.57 -4.66
CA ARG A 140 -13.84 -4.64 -3.19
C ARG A 140 -14.83 -5.73 -2.73
N HIS A 141 -15.85 -6.04 -3.52
CA HIS A 141 -16.81 -7.11 -3.19
C HIS A 141 -16.22 -8.52 -3.34
N HIS A 142 -15.05 -8.64 -3.98
CA HIS A 142 -14.33 -9.89 -4.21
C HIS A 142 -12.97 -9.91 -3.45
N ASN A 143 -12.87 -9.13 -2.37
CA ASN A 143 -11.64 -8.96 -1.59
C ASN A 143 -10.42 -8.54 -2.44
N CYS A 144 -10.67 -7.74 -3.50
CA CYS A 144 -9.62 -7.19 -4.34
C CYS A 144 -9.21 -5.78 -3.89
N HIS A 145 -7.89 -5.59 -3.89
CA HIS A 145 -7.18 -4.35 -3.68
C HIS A 145 -6.45 -4.02 -4.98
N CYS A 146 -6.31 -2.74 -5.32
CA CYS A 146 -5.66 -2.35 -6.57
C CYS A 146 -4.59 -1.30 -6.34
N ILE A 147 -3.50 -1.40 -7.10
CA ILE A 147 -2.50 -0.37 -7.32
C ILE A 147 -2.51 -0.07 -8.82
N TYR A 148 -2.73 1.19 -9.19
CA TYR A 148 -2.67 1.64 -10.58
C TYR A 148 -1.49 2.59 -10.73
N GLN A 149 -0.51 2.22 -11.56
CA GLN A 149 0.62 3.08 -11.89
C GLN A 149 0.35 3.81 -13.20
N SER A 150 0.74 5.08 -13.27
CA SER A 150 0.55 5.89 -14.47
C SER A 150 1.64 6.94 -14.64
N GLN A 151 1.97 7.25 -15.90
CA GLN A 151 2.79 8.41 -16.22
C GLN A 151 2.02 9.73 -16.30
N SER A 152 0.69 9.69 -16.48
CA SER A 152 -0.13 10.88 -16.63
C SER A 152 -1.40 10.78 -15.83
N PHE A 153 -1.51 11.64 -14.83
CA PHE A 153 -2.71 11.77 -14.00
C PHE A 153 -3.92 12.19 -14.83
N TYR A 154 -3.72 13.06 -15.82
CA TYR A 154 -4.75 13.45 -16.79
C TYR A 154 -5.25 12.25 -17.61
N GLY A 155 -4.33 11.38 -18.03
CA GLY A 155 -4.64 10.19 -18.82
C GLY A 155 -5.45 9.14 -18.07
N MET A 156 -5.35 9.12 -16.73
CA MET A 156 -6.14 8.20 -15.90
C MET A 156 -7.64 8.50 -15.99
N ASP A 157 -8.45 7.44 -16.09
CA ASP A 157 -9.91 7.55 -16.10
C ASP A 157 -10.41 8.30 -14.86
N SER A 158 -11.07 9.43 -15.11
CA SER A 158 -11.54 10.32 -14.03
C SER A 158 -12.69 9.72 -13.23
N MET A 159 -13.54 8.91 -13.85
CA MET A 159 -14.83 8.50 -13.29
C MET A 159 -14.70 7.21 -12.49
N PHE A 160 -13.94 6.25 -13.01
CA PHE A 160 -13.88 4.90 -12.48
C PHE A 160 -12.58 4.63 -11.73
N ILE A 161 -11.45 5.20 -12.15
CA ILE A 161 -10.17 5.00 -11.46
C ILE A 161 -9.96 6.10 -10.41
N ARG A 162 -9.82 7.37 -10.83
CA ARG A 162 -9.46 8.47 -9.92
C ARG A 162 -10.50 8.71 -8.82
N LYS A 163 -11.80 8.76 -9.14
CA LYS A 163 -12.85 8.97 -8.14
C LYS A 163 -12.99 7.83 -7.12
N ASN A 164 -12.62 6.60 -7.50
CA ASN A 164 -12.73 5.43 -6.60
C ASN A 164 -11.44 5.17 -5.81
N ALA A 165 -10.30 5.70 -6.30
CA ALA A 165 -9.04 5.67 -5.59
C ALA A 165 -9.17 6.36 -4.22
N ASN A 166 -8.58 5.74 -3.21
CA ASN A 166 -8.58 6.23 -1.84
C ASN A 166 -7.18 6.61 -1.34
N CYS A 167 -6.15 6.41 -2.16
CA CYS A 167 -4.78 6.83 -1.90
C CYS A 167 -4.11 7.25 -3.22
N PHE A 168 -3.38 8.36 -3.18
CA PHE A 168 -2.58 8.86 -4.30
C PHE A 168 -1.14 9.05 -3.84
N LEU A 169 -0.19 8.43 -4.55
CA LEU A 169 1.23 8.70 -4.42
C LEU A 169 1.68 9.42 -5.69
N LEU A 170 2.11 10.66 -5.54
CA LEU A 170 2.42 11.55 -6.65
C LEU A 170 3.92 11.87 -6.61
N PHE A 171 4.64 11.49 -7.66
CA PHE A 171 6.00 11.94 -7.94
C PHE A 171 5.94 13.26 -8.72
N GLU A 172 7.11 13.75 -9.16
CA GLU A 172 7.18 14.91 -10.03
C GLU A 172 6.37 14.71 -11.32
N LEU A 173 5.49 15.67 -11.57
CA LEU A 173 4.50 15.69 -12.66
C LEU A 173 4.55 17.03 -13.37
N ASN A 174 4.21 17.03 -14.66
CA ASN A 174 4.14 18.26 -15.44
C ASN A 174 2.97 19.17 -14.97
N ASP A 175 3.01 20.45 -15.36
CA ASP A 175 2.01 21.45 -15.01
C ASP A 175 0.57 21.08 -15.39
N LYS A 176 0.38 20.32 -16.46
CA LYS A 176 -0.94 19.88 -16.93
C LYS A 176 -1.52 18.85 -15.96
N ASP A 177 -0.74 17.87 -15.56
CA ASP A 177 -1.11 16.85 -14.58
C ASP A 177 -1.33 17.48 -13.19
N LEU A 178 -0.45 18.39 -12.75
CA LEU A 178 -0.62 19.16 -11.51
C LEU A 178 -1.94 19.94 -11.50
N SER A 179 -2.26 20.62 -12.60
CA SER A 179 -3.50 21.39 -12.71
C SER A 179 -4.74 20.49 -12.61
N GLN A 180 -4.67 19.27 -13.15
CA GLN A 180 -5.75 18.29 -13.07
C GLN A 180 -5.90 17.70 -11.67
N ILE A 181 -4.79 17.45 -10.97
CA ILE A 181 -4.81 17.01 -9.57
C ILE A 181 -5.53 18.04 -8.72
N ILE A 182 -5.15 19.32 -8.84
CA ILE A 182 -5.74 20.42 -8.07
C ILE A 182 -7.25 20.57 -8.33
N GLN A 183 -7.69 20.25 -9.55
CA GLN A 183 -9.12 20.32 -9.91
C GLN A 183 -9.93 19.08 -9.49
N SER A 184 -9.29 17.92 -9.37
CA SER A 184 -9.99 16.63 -9.24
C SER A 184 -9.88 16.00 -7.85
N ILE A 185 -8.85 16.34 -7.09
CA ILE A 185 -8.66 15.85 -5.73
C ILE A 185 -9.07 16.95 -4.77
N ASN A 186 -10.04 16.67 -3.90
CA ASN A 186 -10.38 17.59 -2.82
C ASN A 186 -9.29 17.49 -1.72
N HIS A 187 -8.20 18.21 -1.92
CA HIS A 187 -7.00 18.14 -1.08
C HIS A 187 -7.03 19.12 0.12
N GLY A 188 -8.07 19.94 0.25
CA GLY A 188 -8.23 20.88 1.37
C GLY A 188 -7.17 21.99 1.49
N MET A 189 -6.27 22.09 0.52
CA MET A 189 -5.19 23.09 0.43
C MET A 189 -5.46 24.06 -0.73
N ASP A 190 -4.85 25.24 -0.73
CA ASP A 190 -4.87 26.12 -1.90
C ASP A 190 -3.81 25.71 -2.95
N ARG A 191 -3.97 26.20 -4.19
CA ARG A 191 -3.15 25.84 -5.36
C ARG A 191 -1.66 26.11 -5.18
N ASP A 192 -1.31 27.24 -4.58
CA ASP A 192 0.08 27.68 -4.46
C ASP A 192 0.81 26.91 -3.36
N THR A 193 0.10 26.55 -2.29
CA THR A 193 0.60 25.66 -1.22
C THR A 193 0.85 24.24 -1.74
N PHE A 194 -0.03 23.71 -2.59
CA PHE A 194 0.14 22.39 -3.19
C PHE A 194 1.38 22.33 -4.10
N LYS A 195 1.54 23.31 -5.00
CA LYS A 195 2.70 23.38 -5.92
C LYS A 195 4.04 23.42 -5.18
N LYS A 196 4.16 24.26 -4.14
CA LYS A 196 5.40 24.38 -3.36
C LYS A 196 5.81 23.07 -2.67
N ARG A 197 4.85 22.26 -2.24
CA ARG A 197 5.12 20.96 -1.59
C ARG A 197 5.45 19.86 -2.58
N SER A 198 4.85 19.87 -3.78
CA SER A 198 5.19 18.91 -4.83
C SER A 198 6.56 19.18 -5.45
N GLU A 199 6.99 20.44 -5.49
CA GLU A 199 8.31 20.86 -6.00
C GLU A 199 9.45 20.60 -5.00
N SER A 200 9.15 20.45 -3.69
CA SER A 200 10.16 20.25 -2.65
C SER A 200 10.51 18.78 -2.37
N GLN A 201 9.83 17.82 -3.01
CA GLN A 201 10.08 16.40 -2.81
C GLN A 201 11.18 15.93 -3.76
N ASP A 202 12.44 15.98 -3.31
CA ASP A 202 13.55 15.28 -3.97
C ASP A 202 13.41 13.76 -3.74
N THR A 203 13.09 13.05 -4.82
CA THR A 203 12.31 11.80 -4.91
C THR A 203 13.04 10.47 -4.60
N LYS A 204 14.17 10.45 -3.91
CA LYS A 204 14.78 9.17 -3.45
C LYS A 204 15.01 9.15 -1.95
N GLN A 205 15.72 10.13 -1.42
CA GLN A 205 16.05 10.18 0.00
C GLN A 205 14.84 10.32 0.90
N GLU A 206 13.78 11.08 0.55
CA GLU A 206 12.63 11.20 1.45
C GLU A 206 11.69 9.99 1.44
N VAL A 207 11.55 9.30 0.30
CA VAL A 207 10.77 8.05 0.20
C VAL A 207 11.52 6.91 0.87
N ASP A 208 12.84 6.81 0.66
CA ASP A 208 13.71 5.89 1.40
C ASP A 208 13.74 6.25 2.89
N LEU A 209 13.78 7.52 3.29
CA LEU A 209 13.72 7.94 4.70
C LEU A 209 12.34 7.65 5.32
N TYR A 210 11.25 7.74 4.55
CA TYR A 210 9.90 7.42 5.03
C TYR A 210 9.73 5.90 5.19
N ILE A 211 10.22 5.11 4.23
CA ILE A 211 10.24 3.63 4.32
C ILE A 211 11.22 3.17 5.41
N THR A 212 12.41 3.75 5.49
CA THR A 212 13.44 3.45 6.52
C THR A 212 12.96 3.84 7.91
N LYS A 213 12.28 4.98 8.11
CA LYS A 213 11.66 5.32 9.40
C LYS A 213 10.50 4.40 9.79
N VAL A 214 9.81 3.82 8.82
CA VAL A 214 8.78 2.79 9.06
C VAL A 214 9.44 1.47 9.46
N ILE A 215 10.58 1.11 8.86
CA ILE A 215 11.36 -0.10 9.17
C ILE A 215 12.13 0.01 10.51
N GLU A 216 12.78 1.15 10.80
CA GLU A 216 13.51 1.40 12.06
C GLU A 216 12.57 1.46 13.29
N GLN A 217 11.25 1.63 13.09
CA GLN A 217 10.26 1.51 14.16
C GLN A 217 9.86 0.06 14.47
N GLU A 218 10.19 -0.91 13.62
CA GLU A 218 9.94 -2.35 13.86
C GLU A 218 11.15 -3.09 14.48
N GLU A 219 12.39 -2.57 14.40
CA GLU A 219 13.59 -3.24 14.94
C GLU A 219 13.89 -2.98 16.44
N VAL A 220 12.96 -2.43 17.22
CA VAL A 220 13.12 -2.33 18.68
C VAL A 220 12.03 -3.10 19.40
N ASP A 221 12.05 -4.42 19.27
CA ASP A 221 11.47 -5.32 20.28
C ASP A 221 12.44 -6.47 20.53
N ASP A 222 13.54 -6.11 21.19
CA ASP A 222 14.50 -7.02 21.78
C ASP A 222 13.92 -7.52 23.12
N TYR A 223 13.04 -8.52 23.08
CA TYR A 223 12.70 -9.34 24.26
C TYR A 223 12.44 -10.79 23.87
N ALA A 224 13.49 -11.59 23.91
CA ALA A 224 13.36 -13.00 24.28
C ALA A 224 13.12 -13.10 25.79
N GLU A 225 12.04 -13.78 26.17
CA GLU A 225 11.96 -14.87 27.16
C GLU A 225 10.60 -14.98 27.86
N ASP A 226 10.13 -16.24 27.92
CA ASP A 226 9.23 -16.85 28.90
C ASP A 226 7.73 -16.51 28.94
N TYR A 227 6.94 -17.48 28.47
CA TYR A 227 5.58 -17.71 28.96
C TYR A 227 5.63 -18.30 30.38
N PRO A 228 4.79 -17.77 31.29
CA PRO A 228 3.84 -18.65 31.97
C PRO A 228 2.42 -18.07 32.08
N ILE A 229 1.47 -18.99 31.98
CA ILE A 229 0.02 -18.88 32.18
C ILE A 229 -0.35 -18.13 33.48
N ILE A 230 -1.27 -17.16 33.44
CA ILE A 230 -2.43 -17.01 34.35
C ILE A 230 -3.44 -15.99 33.76
N GLN A 231 -4.70 -16.39 33.89
CA GLN A 231 -5.97 -15.73 33.65
C GLN A 231 -6.01 -14.22 33.95
N GLU A 232 -6.47 -13.44 32.98
CA GLU A 232 -7.68 -12.59 33.08
C GLU A 232 -8.02 -12.14 31.66
N ILE A 233 -9.18 -12.57 31.16
CA ILE A 233 -9.75 -12.11 29.89
C ILE A 233 -10.23 -10.69 30.15
N ASP A 234 -9.41 -9.70 29.82
CA ASP A 234 -9.79 -8.29 29.87
C ASP A 234 -10.28 -7.87 28.48
N GLU A 235 -11.48 -7.27 28.45
CA GLU A 235 -12.31 -6.84 27.32
C GLU A 235 -11.66 -5.80 26.36
N PHE A 236 -10.33 -5.73 26.30
CA PHE A 236 -9.57 -4.84 25.43
C PHE A 236 -9.28 -5.46 24.06
N ASP A 237 -9.01 -6.77 24.00
CA ASP A 237 -8.65 -7.46 22.74
C ASP A 237 -9.86 -7.73 21.84
N ASP A 238 -11.05 -7.96 22.41
CA ASP A 238 -12.27 -8.19 21.62
C ASP A 238 -12.77 -6.92 20.92
N MET A 239 -12.43 -5.72 21.42
CA MET A 239 -12.70 -4.45 20.74
C MET A 239 -11.76 -4.20 19.54
N VAL A 240 -10.69 -4.98 19.41
CA VAL A 240 -9.69 -4.87 18.33
C VAL A 240 -10.08 -5.69 17.10
N ALA A 241 -11.04 -6.62 17.21
CA ALA A 241 -11.31 -7.62 16.19
C ALA A 241 -12.40 -7.28 15.15
N SER A 242 -13.09 -6.14 15.23
CA SER A 242 -14.17 -5.82 14.27
C SER A 242 -13.85 -4.60 13.39
N GLY A 243 -13.35 -4.85 12.17
CA GLY A 243 -13.45 -3.84 11.10
C GLY A 243 -12.32 -3.84 10.07
N GLN A 244 -12.46 -4.62 9.00
CA GLN A 244 -11.59 -4.57 7.83
C GLN A 244 -11.60 -3.19 7.16
N GLY A 245 -10.44 -2.52 7.16
CA GLY A 245 -10.20 -1.29 6.39
C GLY A 245 -8.85 -0.65 6.75
N ILE A 246 -7.87 -0.75 5.85
CA ILE A 246 -6.57 -0.09 5.99
C ILE A 246 -6.78 1.43 6.05
N THR A 247 -6.39 2.05 7.16
CA THR A 247 -6.37 3.50 7.34
C THR A 247 -4.93 3.97 7.28
N PHE A 248 -4.58 4.79 6.29
CA PHE A 248 -3.28 5.44 6.21
C PHE A 248 -3.27 6.66 7.12
N LEU A 249 -2.32 6.69 8.05
CA LEU A 249 -2.16 7.75 9.04
C LEU A 249 -0.92 8.56 8.70
N SER A 250 -1.08 9.87 8.55
CA SER A 250 0.05 10.79 8.44
C SER A 250 0.91 10.68 9.69
N ASP A 251 2.24 10.71 9.55
CA ASP A 251 3.12 10.77 10.73
C ASP A 251 3.22 12.18 11.33
N ASN A 252 2.62 13.18 10.70
CA ASN A 252 2.57 14.53 11.22
C ASN A 252 1.49 14.67 12.31
N ASN A 253 1.93 14.92 13.54
CA ASN A 253 1.05 15.06 14.71
C ASN A 253 -0.07 16.09 14.52
N LYS A 254 0.22 17.21 13.85
CA LYS A 254 -0.75 18.28 13.62
C LYS A 254 -1.82 17.85 12.62
N GLU A 255 -1.44 17.07 11.62
CA GLU A 255 -2.37 16.53 10.62
C GLU A 255 -3.26 15.44 11.21
N LEU A 256 -2.70 14.55 12.04
CA LEU A 256 -3.44 13.54 12.79
C LEU A 256 -4.50 14.18 13.71
N LEU A 257 -4.11 15.20 14.48
CA LEU A 257 -5.03 15.91 15.37
C LEU A 257 -6.13 16.63 14.60
N ASN A 258 -5.79 17.35 13.51
CA ASN A 258 -6.78 18.01 12.67
C ASN A 258 -7.76 17.01 12.04
N ARG A 259 -7.26 15.84 11.58
CA ARG A 259 -8.10 14.79 10.99
C ARG A 259 -9.03 14.18 12.03
N LEU A 260 -8.52 13.91 13.23
CA LEU A 260 -9.30 13.43 14.37
C LEU A 260 -10.43 14.40 14.71
N GLU A 261 -10.14 15.71 14.81
CA GLU A 261 -11.16 16.74 15.09
C GLU A 261 -12.28 16.76 14.05
N ILE A 262 -11.93 16.69 12.76
CA ILE A 262 -12.91 16.70 11.66
C ILE A 262 -13.83 15.47 11.73
N ILE A 263 -13.27 14.28 11.97
CA ILE A 263 -14.06 13.05 12.03
C ILE A 263 -14.98 13.07 13.26
N LEU A 264 -14.47 13.49 14.42
CA LEU A 264 -15.26 13.61 15.65
C LEU A 264 -16.39 14.64 15.50
N ALA A 265 -16.14 15.76 14.81
CA ALA A 265 -17.18 16.76 14.52
C ALA A 265 -18.28 16.15 13.62
N ALA A 266 -17.91 15.44 12.56
CA ALA A 266 -18.88 14.77 11.69
C ALA A 266 -19.71 13.71 12.44
N MET A 267 -19.10 12.95 13.35
CA MET A 267 -19.80 11.94 14.15
C MET A 267 -20.80 12.54 15.16
N LYS A 268 -20.52 13.75 15.66
CA LYS A 268 -21.46 14.50 16.52
C LYS A 268 -22.70 14.98 15.79
N GLU A 269 -22.58 15.30 14.50
CA GLU A 269 -23.68 15.68 13.61
C GLU A 269 -24.51 14.47 13.11
N GLY A 270 -24.26 13.27 13.66
CA GLY A 270 -25.01 12.04 13.34
C GLY A 270 -24.46 11.24 12.15
N HIS A 271 -23.36 11.66 11.53
CA HIS A 271 -22.67 10.88 10.51
C HIS A 271 -21.75 9.85 11.17
N ARG A 272 -22.30 8.72 11.60
CA ARG A 272 -21.57 7.60 12.19
C ARG A 272 -21.48 6.43 11.21
N SER A 273 -20.29 5.85 11.06
CA SER A 273 -20.05 4.64 10.28
C SER A 273 -18.88 3.85 10.86
N ASP A 274 -18.87 2.54 10.64
CA ASP A 274 -17.79 1.64 11.09
C ASP A 274 -16.42 2.09 10.56
N ARG A 275 -16.41 2.71 9.37
CA ARG A 275 -15.20 3.28 8.77
C ARG A 275 -14.65 4.47 9.56
N GLN A 276 -15.51 5.39 10.00
CA GLN A 276 -15.09 6.54 10.81
C GLN A 276 -14.60 6.08 12.18
N TYR A 277 -15.24 5.06 12.75
CA TYR A 277 -14.78 4.44 13.99
C TYR A 277 -13.39 3.82 13.85
N ASN A 278 -13.14 3.05 12.78
CA ASN A 278 -11.84 2.44 12.52
C ASN A 278 -10.74 3.49 12.27
N GLU A 279 -11.07 4.58 11.56
CA GLU A 279 -10.14 5.68 11.31
C GLU A 279 -9.78 6.44 12.59
N VAL A 280 -10.78 6.72 13.46
CA VAL A 280 -10.55 7.31 14.79
C VAL A 280 -9.67 6.40 15.65
N ASN A 281 -9.96 5.10 15.68
CA ASN A 281 -9.18 4.12 16.43
C ASN A 281 -7.71 4.09 15.97
N GLY A 282 -7.47 4.05 14.65
CA GLY A 282 -6.13 4.13 14.08
C GLY A 282 -5.39 5.41 14.50
N ILE A 283 -5.99 6.59 14.34
CA ILE A 283 -5.36 7.86 14.70
C ILE A 283 -4.99 7.89 16.19
N LEU A 284 -5.90 7.45 17.07
CA LEU A 284 -5.68 7.46 18.51
C LEU A 284 -4.55 6.50 18.93
N LYS A 285 -4.46 5.31 18.32
CA LYS A 285 -3.33 4.39 18.56
C LYS A 285 -2.00 5.05 18.21
N ARG A 286 -1.91 5.69 17.04
CA ARG A 286 -0.69 6.37 16.59
C ARG A 286 -0.29 7.54 17.49
N LEU A 287 -1.26 8.32 17.97
CA LEU A 287 -1.00 9.41 18.93
C LEU A 287 -0.57 8.89 20.31
N LEU A 288 -1.07 7.71 20.71
CA LEU A 288 -0.71 7.05 21.97
C LEU A 288 0.73 6.49 21.92
N GLU A 289 1.10 5.82 20.83
CA GLU A 289 2.47 5.34 20.57
C GLU A 289 3.50 6.49 20.64
N LYS A 290 3.14 7.64 20.07
CA LYS A 290 3.96 8.86 20.09
C LYS A 290 3.95 9.60 21.44
N LYS A 291 3.25 9.07 22.45
CA LYS A 291 3.08 9.68 23.78
C LYS A 291 2.50 11.11 23.73
N ILE A 292 1.72 11.43 22.69
CA ILE A 292 1.05 12.73 22.52
C ILE A 292 -0.24 12.77 23.33
N ILE A 293 -0.93 11.63 23.44
CA ILE A 293 -2.13 11.44 24.26
C ILE A 293 -1.90 10.33 25.28
N THR A 294 -2.69 10.31 26.35
CA THR A 294 -2.62 9.25 27.37
C THR A 294 -3.61 8.11 27.07
N LYS A 295 -3.41 6.95 27.70
CA LYS A 295 -4.38 5.82 27.65
C LYS A 295 -5.77 6.26 28.13
N LYS A 296 -5.84 7.21 29.06
CA LYS A 296 -7.10 7.79 29.55
C LYS A 296 -7.80 8.61 28.46
N ASP A 297 -7.06 9.40 27.69
CA ASP A 297 -7.60 10.18 26.57
C ASP A 297 -8.14 9.28 25.47
N TYR A 298 -7.39 8.23 25.12
CA TYR A 298 -7.82 7.21 24.16
C TYR A 298 -9.17 6.61 24.56
N ILE A 299 -9.29 6.11 25.80
CA ILE A 299 -10.52 5.47 26.30
C ILE A 299 -11.68 6.47 26.29
N ASN A 300 -11.44 7.71 26.70
CA ASN A 300 -12.46 8.75 26.72
C ASN A 300 -12.99 9.06 25.32
N VAL A 301 -12.12 9.14 24.30
CA VAL A 301 -12.58 9.42 22.93
C VAL A 301 -13.35 8.23 22.38
N ILE A 302 -12.84 7.00 22.52
CA ILE A 302 -13.48 5.78 22.02
C ILE A 302 -14.88 5.55 22.60
N LYS A 303 -15.06 5.76 23.92
CA LYS A 303 -16.38 5.64 24.58
C LYS A 303 -17.41 6.64 24.07
N ASN A 304 -16.97 7.78 23.52
CA ASN A 304 -17.86 8.82 23.00
C ASN A 304 -18.19 8.66 21.50
N VAL A 305 -17.50 7.74 20.81
CA VAL A 305 -17.68 7.49 19.37
C VAL A 305 -18.29 6.13 19.02
N GLN A 306 -18.34 5.18 19.97
CA GLN A 306 -19.31 4.07 19.95
C GLN A 306 -20.74 4.64 20.01
#